data_AF-A0A3B0NYL5-F1
#
_entry.id   AF-A0A3B0NYL5-F1
#
_cell.length_a   1.000
_cell.length_b   1.000
_cell.length_c   1.000
_cell.angle_alpha   90.00
_cell.angle_beta   90.00
_cell.angle_gamma   90.00
#
_symmetry.space_group_name_H-M   'P 1'
#
loop_
_entity.id
_entity.type
_entity.pdbx_description
1 polymer ?
#
loop_
_entity_poly.entity_id
_entity_poly.type
_entity_poly.pdbx_seq_one_letter_code
_entity_poly.pdbx_strand_id
1 'polypeptide(L)'
;MESIIINNLYSNASSLIEFYYQMQNKYRNNELQKEEITYRNAVAKYKEIQVLSKLSKNQYRLKKELQVLLDKKNALIVLQHEKIKEAHNIFANYCVENKNEKTLVNIAKLMSTNLDYYLYNLKNEYLFKKRIAVLKDLKKSLKYLEFENIKELVQKLEVYVKNFYEKNLSAITYSKTMKKDIKEILDKEFIFDATKYQAISQKNQQKYDNELLKLNQEIAQLRKQLEVKEAPEYSKEQLNEAINNLKKAKEIYLDGRQKFLVDYKQKINDLYTKIQAEKNQYLSLVSDQNECNEAYKKYRAEFFVYIKNEYFLKISKLEERKNNLVAELRKNPDKSKKIKHSLQQIKIKINQQQKDLDRLIKTYNSDITLKEDTLKSFNIERNYLNKDIKNIYVLLGVDHKW
;
A
#
# COMPACT_ATOMS: atom_id res chain seq x y z
N MET A 1 -17.74 12.43 -31.29
CA MET A 1 -16.99 11.31 -31.92
C MET A 1 -15.82 10.90 -31.02
N GLU A 2 -15.15 11.88 -30.44
CA GLU A 2 -14.09 11.85 -29.42
C GLU A 2 -14.43 10.94 -28.23
N SER A 3 -15.64 11.06 -27.66
CA SER A 3 -16.09 10.18 -26.57
C SER A 3 -16.17 8.70 -26.96
N ILE A 4 -16.47 8.37 -28.21
CA ILE A 4 -16.48 6.98 -28.69
C ILE A 4 -15.04 6.43 -28.76
N ILE A 5 -14.09 7.25 -29.20
CA ILE A 5 -12.68 6.88 -29.27
C ILE A 5 -12.11 6.62 -27.87
N ILE A 6 -12.41 7.50 -26.91
CA ILE A 6 -12.01 7.33 -25.51
C ILE A 6 -12.65 6.06 -24.90
N ASN A 7 -13.93 5.82 -25.13
CA ASN A 7 -14.61 4.62 -24.63
C ASN A 7 -13.99 3.33 -25.20
N ASN A 8 -13.65 3.33 -26.49
CA ASN A 8 -12.96 2.19 -27.11
C ASN A 8 -11.58 1.95 -26.50
N LEU A 9 -10.84 3.01 -26.17
CA LEU A 9 -9.55 2.91 -25.50
C LEU A 9 -9.67 2.29 -24.10
N TYR A 10 -10.67 2.70 -23.32
CA TYR A 10 -10.96 2.09 -22.01
C TYR A 10 -11.40 0.62 -22.13
N SER A 11 -12.22 0.29 -23.13
CA SER A 11 -12.62 -1.09 -23.40
C SER A 11 -11.41 -1.98 -23.69
N ASN A 12 -10.49 -1.51 -24.53
CA ASN A 12 -9.26 -2.25 -24.86
C ASN A 12 -8.36 -2.48 -23.64
N ALA A 13 -8.21 -1.47 -22.78
CA ALA A 13 -7.46 -1.59 -21.53
C ALA A 13 -8.11 -2.63 -20.60
N SER A 14 -9.45 -2.64 -20.53
CA SER A 14 -10.21 -3.62 -19.74
C SER A 14 -10.02 -5.04 -20.26
N SER A 15 -10.07 -5.25 -21.57
CA SER A 15 -9.82 -6.57 -22.17
C SER A 15 -8.41 -7.11 -21.89
N LEU A 16 -7.40 -6.24 -21.83
CA LEU A 16 -6.04 -6.63 -21.47
C LEU A 16 -5.95 -7.09 -20.00
N ILE A 17 -6.62 -6.37 -19.10
CA ILE A 17 -6.70 -6.72 -17.68
C ILE A 17 -7.45 -8.05 -17.49
N GLU A 18 -8.57 -8.22 -18.19
CA GLU A 18 -9.33 -9.47 -18.18
C GLU A 18 -8.50 -10.65 -18.68
N PHE A 19 -7.76 -10.48 -19.77
CA PHE A 19 -6.86 -11.50 -20.31
C PHE A 19 -5.81 -11.93 -19.26
N TYR A 20 -5.21 -10.97 -18.55
CA TYR A 20 -4.27 -11.28 -17.47
C TYR A 20 -4.93 -12.12 -16.36
N TYR A 21 -6.11 -11.69 -15.87
CA TYR A 21 -6.81 -12.43 -14.83
C TYR A 21 -7.25 -13.82 -15.28
N GLN A 22 -7.65 -13.97 -16.54
CA GLN A 22 -7.93 -15.29 -17.13
C GLN A 22 -6.70 -16.19 -17.06
N MET A 23 -5.51 -15.70 -17.43
CA MET A 23 -4.28 -16.49 -17.35
C MET A 23 -3.87 -16.80 -15.91
N GLN A 24 -4.04 -15.84 -14.99
CA GLN A 24 -3.80 -16.07 -13.57
C GLN A 24 -4.74 -17.14 -12.99
N ASN A 25 -6.02 -17.10 -13.35
CA ASN A 25 -7.00 -18.09 -12.91
C ASN A 25 -6.69 -19.47 -13.49
N LYS A 26 -6.34 -19.56 -14.77
CA LYS A 26 -5.89 -20.82 -15.40
C LYS A 26 -4.70 -21.43 -14.66
N TYR A 27 -3.72 -20.61 -14.29
CA TYR A 27 -2.57 -21.05 -13.50
C TYR A 27 -2.98 -21.54 -12.11
N ARG A 28 -3.77 -20.76 -11.37
CA ARG A 28 -4.24 -21.09 -10.01
C ARG A 28 -5.09 -22.36 -9.98
N ASN A 29 -5.93 -22.57 -10.99
CA ASN A 29 -6.82 -23.72 -11.11
C ASN A 29 -6.13 -24.97 -11.70
N ASN A 30 -4.83 -24.91 -11.99
CA ASN A 30 -4.08 -25.98 -12.67
C ASN A 30 -4.70 -26.42 -14.01
N GLU A 31 -5.27 -25.48 -14.78
CA GLU A 31 -5.73 -25.70 -16.16
C GLU A 31 -4.51 -25.75 -17.10
N LEU A 32 -3.66 -26.75 -16.87
CA LEU A 32 -2.43 -26.98 -17.61
C LEU A 32 -2.72 -27.85 -18.84
N GLN A 33 -1.76 -27.88 -19.76
CA GLN A 33 -1.85 -28.78 -20.90
C GLN A 33 -1.86 -30.25 -20.43
N LYS A 34 -2.51 -31.11 -21.21
CA LYS A 34 -2.69 -32.52 -20.87
C LYS A 34 -1.34 -33.22 -20.61
N GLU A 35 -0.33 -32.87 -21.37
CA GLU A 35 1.04 -33.37 -21.28
C GLU A 35 1.70 -32.97 -19.96
N GLU A 36 1.48 -31.73 -19.52
CA GLU A 36 2.00 -31.21 -18.24
C GLU A 36 1.29 -31.84 -17.04
N ILE A 37 -0.04 -32.00 -17.11
CA ILE A 37 -0.82 -32.72 -16.09
C ILE A 37 -0.31 -34.16 -15.97
N THR A 38 -0.12 -34.84 -17.10
CA THR A 38 0.36 -36.23 -17.14
C THR A 38 1.74 -36.36 -16.50
N TYR A 39 2.65 -35.42 -16.79
CA TYR A 39 3.97 -35.39 -16.17
C TYR A 39 3.90 -35.10 -14.66
N ARG A 40 3.11 -34.12 -14.22
CA ARG A 40 2.94 -33.81 -12.78
C ARG A 40 2.37 -34.99 -12.00
N ASN A 41 1.37 -35.67 -12.57
CA ASN A 41 0.79 -36.88 -11.97
C ASN A 41 1.81 -38.03 -11.89
N ALA A 42 2.62 -38.23 -12.94
CA ALA A 42 3.69 -39.23 -12.93
C ALA A 42 4.77 -38.91 -11.88
N VAL A 43 5.13 -37.63 -11.70
CA VAL A 43 6.06 -37.19 -10.64
C VAL A 43 5.49 -37.47 -9.25
N ALA A 44 4.21 -37.13 -9.01
CA ALA A 44 3.55 -37.36 -7.74
C ALA A 44 3.50 -38.86 -7.41
N LYS A 45 3.05 -39.67 -8.37
CA LYS A 45 2.97 -41.13 -8.24
C LYS A 45 4.34 -41.76 -8.01
N TYR A 46 5.37 -41.32 -8.73
CA TYR A 46 6.75 -41.79 -8.51
C TYR A 46 7.25 -41.48 -7.09
N LYS A 47 7.05 -40.25 -6.60
CA LYS A 47 7.46 -39.86 -5.23
C LYS A 47 6.75 -40.69 -4.17
N GLU A 48 5.45 -40.93 -4.35
CA GLU A 48 4.66 -41.79 -3.46
C GLU A 48 5.23 -43.22 -3.44
N ILE A 49 5.39 -43.84 -4.61
CA ILE A 49 5.93 -45.20 -4.76
C ILE A 49 7.36 -45.28 -4.21
N GLN A 50 8.20 -44.27 -4.43
CA GLN A 50 9.59 -44.25 -3.93
C GLN A 50 9.67 -44.28 -2.40
N VAL A 51 8.73 -43.63 -1.71
CA VAL A 51 8.67 -43.65 -0.24
C VAL A 51 8.08 -44.97 0.25
N LEU A 52 6.98 -45.41 -0.38
CA LEU A 52 6.24 -46.61 -0.02
C LEU A 52 6.92 -47.92 -0.50
N SER A 53 7.96 -47.84 -1.33
CA SER A 53 8.85 -48.98 -1.63
C SER A 53 9.85 -49.27 -0.51
N LYS A 54 9.96 -48.36 0.47
CA LYS A 54 10.84 -48.50 1.64
C LYS A 54 10.08 -48.65 2.95
N LEU A 55 8.80 -48.28 2.97
CA LEU A 55 7.94 -48.22 4.14
C LEU A 55 6.57 -48.78 3.78
N SER A 56 5.88 -49.37 4.75
CA SER A 56 4.46 -49.64 4.57
C SER A 56 3.66 -48.33 4.56
N LYS A 57 2.43 -48.39 4.05
CA LYS A 57 1.50 -47.25 4.12
C LYS A 57 1.22 -46.79 5.55
N ASN A 58 1.11 -47.74 6.49
CA ASN A 58 0.88 -47.45 7.90
C ASN A 58 2.09 -46.78 8.55
N GLN A 59 3.31 -47.29 8.33
CA GLN A 59 4.55 -46.67 8.83
C GLN A 59 4.75 -45.26 8.27
N TYR A 60 4.40 -45.02 7.00
CA TYR A 60 4.45 -43.68 6.41
C TYR A 60 3.47 -42.72 7.08
N ARG A 61 2.23 -43.18 7.36
CA ARG A 61 1.22 -42.41 8.10
C ARG A 61 1.71 -42.07 9.51
N LEU A 62 2.21 -43.06 10.25
CA LEU A 62 2.74 -42.87 11.61
C LEU A 62 3.94 -41.91 11.64
N LYS A 63 4.84 -41.96 10.64
CA LYS A 63 5.94 -40.99 10.51
C LYS A 63 5.44 -39.55 10.26
N LYS A 64 4.39 -39.38 9.45
CA LYS A 64 3.77 -38.06 9.24
C LYS A 64 3.13 -37.55 10.52
N GLU A 65 2.36 -38.38 11.20
CA GLU A 65 1.73 -38.02 12.49
C GLU A 65 2.80 -37.65 13.53
N LEU A 66 3.89 -38.41 13.60
CA LEU A 66 5.03 -38.11 14.47
C LEU A 66 5.64 -36.74 14.13
N GLN A 67 5.85 -36.43 12.85
CA GLN A 67 6.38 -35.13 12.45
C GLN A 67 5.45 -33.99 12.87
N VAL A 68 4.13 -34.15 12.68
CA VAL A 68 3.13 -33.16 13.13
C VAL A 68 3.20 -32.94 14.64
N LEU A 69 3.36 -34.00 15.44
CA LEU A 69 3.51 -33.85 16.89
C LEU A 69 4.83 -33.19 17.29
N LEU A 70 5.93 -33.50 16.59
CA LEU A 70 7.22 -32.84 16.81
C LEU A 70 7.15 -31.34 16.48
N ASP A 71 6.49 -30.98 15.38
CA ASP A 71 6.28 -29.59 14.98
C ASP A 71 5.41 -28.86 16.01
N LYS A 72 4.32 -29.48 16.48
CA LYS A 72 3.48 -28.94 17.58
C LYS A 72 4.28 -28.72 18.86
N LYS A 73 5.12 -29.69 19.24
CA LYS A 73 6.00 -29.57 20.41
C LYS A 73 6.97 -28.39 20.26
N ASN A 74 7.62 -28.27 19.11
CA ASN A 74 8.54 -27.18 18.85
C ASN A 74 7.83 -25.83 18.86
N ALA A 75 6.64 -25.74 18.24
CA ALA A 75 5.82 -24.53 18.27
C ALA A 75 5.43 -24.14 19.71
N LEU A 76 5.07 -25.11 20.56
CA LEU A 76 4.74 -24.85 21.96
C LEU A 76 5.95 -24.34 22.76
N ILE A 77 7.15 -24.90 22.54
CA ILE A 77 8.40 -24.44 23.18
C ILE A 77 8.73 -23.01 22.75
N VAL A 78 8.61 -22.71 21.45
CA VAL A 78 8.82 -21.36 20.93
C VAL A 78 7.83 -20.38 21.57
N LEU A 79 6.54 -20.73 21.58
CA LEU A 79 5.49 -19.92 22.20
C LEU A 79 5.78 -19.65 23.69
N GLN A 80 6.20 -20.67 24.44
CA GLN A 80 6.56 -20.53 25.85
C GLN A 80 7.72 -19.54 26.03
N HIS A 81 8.78 -19.66 25.23
CA HIS A 81 9.90 -18.73 25.28
C HIS A 81 9.52 -17.30 24.89
N GLU A 82 8.66 -17.14 23.89
CA GLU A 82 8.14 -15.83 23.48
C GLU A 82 7.37 -15.17 24.62
N LYS A 83 6.51 -15.92 25.31
CA LYS A 83 5.75 -15.39 26.46
C LYS A 83 6.64 -15.01 27.64
N ILE A 84 7.67 -15.78 27.94
CA ILE A 84 8.67 -15.42 28.96
C ILE A 84 9.41 -14.15 28.57
N LYS A 85 9.81 -14.03 27.30
CA LYS A 85 10.50 -12.84 26.78
C LYS A 85 9.60 -11.61 26.83
N GLU A 86 8.33 -11.75 26.45
CA GLU A 86 7.31 -10.72 26.54
C GLU A 86 7.19 -10.19 27.99
N ALA A 87 6.98 -11.08 28.96
CA ALA A 87 6.92 -10.73 30.38
C ALA A 87 8.18 -10.00 30.85
N HIS A 88 9.36 -10.53 30.52
CA HIS A 88 10.65 -9.92 30.86
C HIS A 88 10.83 -8.51 30.29
N ASN A 89 10.37 -8.28 29.06
CA ASN A 89 10.44 -6.99 28.39
C ASN A 89 9.51 -5.99 29.03
N ILE A 90 8.28 -6.40 29.38
CA ILE A 90 7.31 -5.53 30.06
C ILE A 90 7.88 -5.05 31.41
N PHE A 91 8.39 -5.96 32.24
CA PHE A 91 9.05 -5.58 33.49
C PHE A 91 10.28 -4.69 33.25
N ALA A 92 11.05 -4.94 32.19
CA ALA A 92 12.20 -4.12 31.84
C ALA A 92 11.79 -2.69 31.45
N ASN A 93 10.70 -2.54 30.70
CA ASN A 93 10.17 -1.24 30.32
C ASN A 93 9.73 -0.45 31.55
N TYR A 94 8.97 -1.05 32.46
CA TYR A 94 8.61 -0.41 33.72
C TYR A 94 9.84 -0.06 34.57
N CYS A 95 10.89 -0.89 34.57
CA CYS A 95 12.15 -0.53 35.24
C CYS A 95 12.82 0.69 34.59
N VAL A 96 12.76 0.83 33.26
CA VAL A 96 13.32 1.98 32.54
C VAL A 96 12.52 3.24 32.82
N GLU A 97 11.18 3.18 32.76
CA GLU A 97 10.30 4.30 33.12
C GLU A 97 10.61 4.81 34.52
N ASN A 98 10.70 3.91 35.51
CA ASN A 98 11.06 4.29 36.87
C ASN A 98 12.48 4.86 37.02
N LYS A 99 13.43 4.46 36.17
CA LYS A 99 14.77 5.09 36.14
C LYS A 99 14.71 6.51 35.60
N ASN A 100 13.87 6.76 34.60
CA ASN A 100 13.68 8.10 34.04
C ASN A 100 13.02 9.01 35.08
N GLU A 101 11.94 8.57 35.72
CA GLU A 101 11.27 9.31 36.79
C GLU A 101 12.22 9.65 37.95
N LYS A 102 13.01 8.67 38.40
CA LYS A 102 14.07 8.90 39.40
C LYS A 102 15.04 10.00 38.97
N THR A 103 15.41 10.03 37.69
CA THR A 103 16.35 11.01 37.15
C THR A 103 15.73 12.41 37.10
N LEU A 104 14.47 12.51 36.67
CA LEU A 104 13.71 13.77 36.69
C LEU A 104 13.58 14.34 38.11
N VAL A 105 13.22 13.49 39.06
CA VAL A 105 13.14 13.87 40.48
C VAL A 105 14.49 14.28 41.05
N ASN A 106 15.58 13.59 40.67
CA ASN A 106 16.92 14.01 41.07
C ASN A 106 17.30 15.38 40.51
N ILE A 107 16.95 15.69 39.26
CA ILE A 107 17.16 17.03 38.68
C ILE A 107 16.33 18.07 39.43
N ALA A 108 15.04 17.81 39.66
CA ALA A 108 14.14 18.71 40.40
C ALA A 108 14.64 18.98 41.83
N LYS A 109 15.18 17.96 42.50
CA LYS A 109 15.86 18.09 43.80
C LYS A 109 17.06 19.03 43.71
N LEU A 110 17.95 18.85 42.73
CA LEU A 110 19.18 19.67 42.59
C LEU A 110 18.88 21.14 42.22
N MET A 111 17.78 21.38 41.51
CA MET A 111 17.32 22.73 41.14
C MET A 111 16.47 23.42 42.21
N SER A 112 16.19 22.73 43.31
CA SER A 112 15.28 23.24 44.34
C SER A 112 15.93 24.33 45.20
N THR A 113 15.23 25.45 45.36
CA THR A 113 15.59 26.54 46.29
C THR A 113 14.86 26.44 47.63
N ASN A 114 13.89 25.53 47.76
CA ASN A 114 13.06 25.32 48.95
C ASN A 114 13.40 23.95 49.59
N LEU A 115 13.73 23.93 50.89
CA LEU A 115 14.18 22.71 51.58
C LEU A 115 13.11 21.61 51.64
N ASP A 116 11.83 21.96 51.74
CA ASP A 116 10.72 20.99 51.75
C ASP A 116 10.54 20.37 50.37
N TYR A 117 10.65 21.18 49.31
CA TYR A 117 10.61 20.68 47.94
C TYR A 117 11.85 19.83 47.59
N TYR A 118 13.03 20.20 48.10
CA TYR A 118 14.23 19.36 48.02
C TYR A 118 13.99 17.99 48.68
N LEU A 119 13.45 17.99 49.90
CA LEU A 119 13.21 16.78 50.66
C LEU A 119 12.12 15.89 50.04
N TYR A 120 11.04 16.49 49.54
CA TYR A 120 10.00 15.80 48.78
C TYR A 120 10.61 15.01 47.62
N ASN A 121 11.44 15.67 46.80
CA ASN A 121 12.11 15.04 45.68
C ASN A 121 13.13 13.98 46.14
N LEU A 122 13.88 14.24 47.22
CA LEU A 122 14.80 13.25 47.78
C LEU A 122 14.07 11.95 48.19
N LYS A 123 12.94 12.04 48.88
CA LYS A 123 12.11 10.87 49.26
C LYS A 123 11.68 10.08 48.02
N ASN A 124 11.17 10.77 47.00
CA ASN A 124 10.74 10.16 45.74
C ASN A 124 11.89 9.49 44.98
N GLU A 125 13.10 10.06 44.98
CA GLU A 125 14.26 9.43 44.36
C GLU A 125 14.58 8.05 44.98
N TYR A 126 14.58 7.96 46.31
CA TYR A 126 14.81 6.69 47.02
C TYR A 126 13.64 5.71 46.82
N LEU A 127 12.41 6.21 46.77
CA LEU A 127 11.21 5.42 46.50
C LEU A 127 11.27 4.78 45.11
N PHE A 128 11.61 5.55 44.07
CA PHE A 128 11.83 5.02 42.72
C PHE A 128 12.96 4.00 42.68
N LYS A 129 14.05 4.21 43.42
CA LYS A 129 15.13 3.23 43.55
C LYS A 129 14.64 1.90 44.14
N LYS A 130 13.80 1.93 45.18
CA LYS A 130 13.21 0.73 45.79
C LYS A 130 12.22 0.06 44.84
N ARG A 131 11.36 0.84 44.15
CA ARG A 131 10.43 0.34 43.13
C ARG A 131 11.14 -0.41 42.01
N ILE A 132 12.27 0.12 41.50
CA ILE A 132 13.09 -0.57 40.50
C ILE A 132 13.62 -1.90 41.02
N ALA A 133 14.06 -1.97 42.28
CA ALA A 133 14.54 -3.21 42.88
C ALA A 133 13.42 -4.27 42.96
N VAL A 134 12.25 -3.88 43.45
CA VAL A 134 11.07 -4.76 43.51
C VAL A 134 10.67 -5.25 42.12
N LEU A 135 10.60 -4.37 41.12
CA LEU A 135 10.29 -4.77 39.74
C LEU A 135 11.32 -5.75 39.15
N LYS A 136 12.61 -5.60 39.49
CA LYS A 136 13.65 -6.56 39.07
C LYS A 136 13.49 -7.93 39.72
N ASP A 137 13.03 -8.00 40.96
CA ASP A 137 12.82 -9.26 41.66
C ASP A 137 11.51 -9.94 41.20
N LEU A 138 10.46 -9.16 40.95
CA LEU A 138 9.23 -9.62 40.31
C LEU A 138 9.50 -10.17 38.91
N LYS A 139 10.35 -9.51 38.12
CA LYS A 139 10.79 -9.99 36.80
C LYS A 139 11.39 -11.39 36.85
N LYS A 140 12.19 -11.71 37.89
CA LYS A 140 12.84 -13.02 38.03
C LYS A 140 11.86 -14.11 38.44
N SER A 141 10.88 -13.78 39.27
CA SER A 141 9.97 -14.75 39.88
C SER A 141 8.69 -14.96 39.06
N LEU A 142 8.25 -13.96 38.29
CA LEU A 142 6.96 -13.94 37.60
C LEU A 142 7.11 -14.05 36.08
N LYS A 143 7.85 -15.06 35.62
CA LYS A 143 8.23 -15.25 34.22
C LYS A 143 7.05 -15.60 33.30
N TYR A 144 5.98 -16.15 33.84
CA TYR A 144 4.86 -16.70 33.08
C TYR A 144 3.59 -15.84 33.18
N LEU A 145 3.75 -14.57 33.54
CA LEU A 145 2.63 -13.63 33.54
C LEU A 145 2.36 -13.08 32.15
N GLU A 146 1.07 -12.92 31.86
CA GLU A 146 0.60 -12.18 30.68
C GLU A 146 0.62 -10.68 30.94
N PHE A 147 0.58 -9.89 29.86
CA PHE A 147 0.64 -8.44 29.89
C PHE A 147 -0.37 -7.80 30.87
N GLU A 148 -1.65 -8.18 30.80
CA GLU A 148 -2.68 -7.60 31.66
C GLU A 148 -2.42 -7.86 33.15
N ASN A 149 -1.88 -9.03 33.50
CA ASN A 149 -1.52 -9.35 34.87
C ASN A 149 -0.35 -8.48 35.35
N ILE A 150 0.65 -8.24 34.50
CA ILE A 150 1.79 -7.37 34.83
C ILE A 150 1.33 -5.92 34.98
N LYS A 151 0.43 -5.45 34.11
CA LYS A 151 -0.16 -4.12 34.18
C LYS A 151 -0.94 -3.90 35.49
N GLU A 152 -1.83 -4.84 35.85
CA GLU A 152 -2.58 -4.78 37.11
C GLU A 152 -1.63 -4.78 38.32
N LEU A 153 -0.59 -5.62 38.29
CA LEU A 153 0.45 -5.70 39.32
C LEU A 153 1.19 -4.35 39.49
N VAL A 154 1.56 -3.71 38.39
CA VAL A 154 2.26 -2.42 38.42
C VAL A 154 1.36 -1.30 38.92
N GLN A 155 0.07 -1.29 38.53
CA GLN A 155 -0.90 -0.33 39.07
C GLN A 155 -1.08 -0.51 40.58
N LYS A 156 -1.15 -1.75 41.08
CA LYS A 156 -1.18 -2.01 42.53
C LYS A 156 0.08 -1.55 43.22
N LEU A 157 1.24 -1.73 42.59
CA LEU A 157 2.50 -1.21 43.11
C LEU A 157 2.49 0.32 43.20
N GLU A 158 1.93 1.03 42.22
CA GLU A 158 1.81 2.49 42.25
C GLU A 158 0.89 2.98 43.37
N VAL A 159 -0.27 2.35 43.54
CA VAL A 159 -1.19 2.65 44.65
C VAL A 159 -0.51 2.39 46.00
N TYR A 160 0.17 1.24 46.13
CA TYR A 160 0.92 0.90 47.34
C TYR A 160 2.01 1.93 47.64
N VAL A 161 2.78 2.33 46.62
CA VAL A 161 3.86 3.32 46.73
C VAL A 161 3.34 4.67 47.20
N LYS A 162 2.19 5.12 46.67
CA LYS A 162 1.53 6.36 47.11
C LYS A 162 1.13 6.29 48.59
N ASN A 163 0.42 5.24 48.98
CA ASN A 163 -0.01 5.04 50.36
C ASN A 163 1.18 4.92 51.33
N PHE A 164 2.25 4.25 50.91
CA PHE A 164 3.49 4.15 51.67
C PHE A 164 4.15 5.51 51.87
N TYR A 165 4.20 6.35 50.83
CA TYR A 165 4.74 7.69 50.92
C TYR A 165 3.97 8.53 51.95
N GLU A 166 2.64 8.57 51.82
CA GLU A 166 1.78 9.36 52.70
C GLU A 166 1.88 8.91 54.15
N LYS A 167 1.93 7.60 54.41
CA LYS A 167 1.96 7.04 55.76
C LYS A 167 3.33 7.14 56.43
N ASN A 168 4.41 6.81 55.71
CA ASN A 168 5.72 6.55 56.33
C ASN A 168 6.78 7.59 55.98
N LEU A 169 6.65 8.31 54.85
CA LEU A 169 7.68 9.25 54.39
C LEU A 169 7.26 10.72 54.50
N SER A 170 5.96 11.04 54.47
CA SER A 170 5.46 12.42 54.45
C SER A 170 5.96 13.23 55.67
N ALA A 171 5.86 12.67 56.87
CA ALA A 171 6.17 13.30 58.15
C ALA A 171 7.67 13.59 58.40
N ILE A 172 8.57 13.00 57.61
CA ILE A 172 10.02 13.23 57.76
C ILE A 172 10.32 14.69 57.39
N THR A 173 10.90 15.45 58.32
CA THR A 173 11.32 16.85 58.11
C THR A 173 12.80 16.94 57.70
N TYR A 174 13.23 18.11 57.24
CA TYR A 174 14.61 18.31 56.80
C TYR A 174 15.58 18.20 57.99
N SER A 175 16.53 17.26 57.91
CA SER A 175 17.51 17.01 58.96
C SER A 175 18.84 16.50 58.37
N LYS A 176 19.91 16.52 59.17
CA LYS A 176 21.21 15.94 58.74
C LYS A 176 21.15 14.43 58.53
N THR A 177 20.23 13.72 59.21
CA THR A 177 20.09 12.26 59.15
C THR A 177 19.04 11.79 58.16
N MET A 178 18.24 12.69 57.57
CA MET A 178 17.08 12.35 56.73
C MET A 178 17.35 11.29 55.65
N LYS A 179 18.54 11.29 55.02
CA LYS A 179 18.91 10.30 54.00
C LYS A 179 19.01 8.88 54.57
N LYS A 180 19.54 8.76 55.79
CA LYS A 180 19.66 7.48 56.51
C LYS A 180 18.28 7.03 56.96
N ASP A 181 17.48 7.95 57.51
CA ASP A 181 16.14 7.67 58.01
C ASP A 181 15.21 7.16 56.89
N ILE A 182 15.20 7.83 55.73
CA ILE A 182 14.43 7.39 54.54
C ILE A 182 14.86 5.99 54.10
N LYS A 183 16.18 5.71 54.08
CA LYS A 183 16.70 4.41 53.65
C LYS A 183 16.29 3.30 54.61
N GLU A 184 16.39 3.53 55.91
CA GLU A 184 16.01 2.55 56.93
C GLU A 184 14.51 2.21 56.89
N ILE A 185 13.65 3.22 56.74
CA ILE A 185 12.20 3.02 56.59
C ILE A 185 11.90 2.20 55.35
N LEU A 186 12.52 2.52 54.20
CA LEU A 186 12.35 1.75 52.97
C LEU A 186 12.87 0.31 53.07
N ASP A 187 13.92 0.06 53.84
CA ASP A 187 14.47 -1.28 53.98
C ASP A 187 13.68 -2.15 54.97
N LYS A 188 13.10 -1.56 56.03
CA LYS A 188 12.32 -2.29 57.04
C LYS A 188 10.84 -2.42 56.71
N GLU A 189 10.21 -1.37 56.18
CA GLU A 189 8.75 -1.28 56.11
C GLU A 189 8.18 -1.47 54.70
N PHE A 190 9.01 -1.35 53.65
CA PHE A 190 8.53 -1.48 52.27
C PHE A 190 8.34 -2.96 51.89
N ILE A 191 7.17 -3.52 52.20
CA ILE A 191 6.80 -4.91 51.93
C ILE A 191 5.62 -4.94 50.95
N PHE A 192 5.91 -5.21 49.68
CA PHE A 192 4.89 -5.29 48.63
C PHE A 192 4.40 -6.73 48.43
N ASP A 193 3.09 -6.94 48.51
CA ASP A 193 2.47 -8.25 48.32
C ASP A 193 2.18 -8.53 46.83
N ALA A 194 2.81 -9.59 46.32
CA ALA A 194 2.62 -10.10 44.96
C ALA A 194 2.10 -11.55 44.90
N THR A 195 1.59 -12.09 46.02
CA THR A 195 1.17 -13.50 46.17
C THR A 195 0.16 -13.95 45.11
N LYS A 196 -0.88 -13.13 44.84
CA LYS A 196 -1.87 -13.38 43.76
C LYS A 196 -1.18 -13.70 42.43
N TYR A 197 -0.16 -12.92 42.07
CA TYR A 197 0.51 -13.01 40.78
C TYR A 197 1.52 -14.16 40.73
N GLN A 198 2.11 -14.53 41.86
CA GLN A 198 2.90 -15.74 41.98
C GLN A 198 2.06 -16.99 41.67
N ALA A 199 0.84 -17.07 42.21
CA ALA A 199 -0.08 -18.17 41.93
C ALA A 199 -0.47 -18.24 40.43
N ILE A 200 -0.74 -17.09 39.80
CA ILE A 200 -1.04 -17.02 38.36
C ILE A 200 0.15 -17.49 37.52
N SER A 201 1.36 -17.00 37.83
CA SER A 201 2.58 -17.40 37.11
C SER A 201 2.83 -18.90 37.25
N GLN A 202 2.66 -19.49 38.43
CA GLN A 202 2.81 -20.93 38.65
C GLN A 202 1.78 -21.74 37.88
N LYS A 203 0.51 -21.32 37.89
CA LYS A 203 -0.56 -21.97 37.12
C LYS A 203 -0.26 -21.99 35.62
N ASN A 204 0.22 -20.87 35.09
CA ASN A 204 0.59 -20.76 33.67
C ASN A 204 1.77 -21.66 33.32
N GLN A 205 2.79 -21.73 34.19
CA GLN A 205 3.91 -22.64 34.02
C GLN A 205 3.43 -24.10 33.96
N GLN A 206 2.61 -24.53 34.93
CA GLN A 206 2.07 -25.89 34.98
C GLN A 206 1.23 -26.24 33.74
N LYS A 207 0.51 -25.27 33.17
CA LYS A 207 -0.22 -25.47 31.91
C LYS A 207 0.72 -25.90 30.78
N TYR A 208 1.82 -25.17 30.58
CA TYR A 208 2.83 -25.52 29.55
C TYR A 208 3.48 -26.87 29.83
N ASP A 209 3.86 -27.14 31.08
CA ASP A 209 4.52 -28.39 31.46
C ASP A 209 3.61 -29.60 31.21
N ASN A 210 2.31 -29.48 31.53
CA ASN A 210 1.32 -30.52 31.28
C ASN A 210 1.07 -30.76 29.79
N GLU A 211 0.99 -29.70 28.98
CA GLU A 211 0.84 -29.82 27.52
C GLU A 211 2.06 -30.48 26.88
N LEU A 212 3.27 -30.11 27.30
CA LEU A 212 4.52 -30.73 26.84
C LEU A 212 4.61 -32.20 27.25
N LEU A 213 4.17 -32.54 28.46
CA LEU A 213 4.16 -33.92 28.95
C LEU A 213 3.23 -34.81 28.11
N LYS A 214 2.02 -34.33 27.80
CA LYS A 214 1.08 -35.03 26.92
C LYS A 214 1.68 -35.28 25.53
N LEU A 215 2.24 -34.23 24.90
CA LEU A 215 2.89 -34.37 23.60
C LEU A 215 4.05 -35.37 23.63
N ASN A 216 4.87 -35.35 24.69
CA ASN A 216 5.97 -36.30 24.85
C ASN A 216 5.47 -37.75 24.98
N GLN A 217 4.37 -37.98 25.70
CA GLN A 217 3.75 -39.30 25.82
C GLN A 217 3.23 -39.81 24.47
N GLU A 218 2.51 -38.98 23.71
CA GLU A 218 2.02 -39.32 22.38
C GLU A 218 3.17 -39.61 21.40
N ILE A 219 4.22 -38.77 21.41
CA ILE A 219 5.43 -38.98 20.61
C ILE A 219 6.11 -40.31 20.97
N ALA A 220 6.20 -40.65 22.26
CA ALA A 220 6.79 -41.90 22.71
C ALA A 220 5.96 -43.11 22.25
N GLN A 221 4.62 -43.01 22.30
CA GLN A 221 3.73 -44.06 21.79
C GLN A 221 3.90 -44.28 20.28
N LEU A 222 3.91 -43.21 19.47
CA LEU A 222 4.13 -43.32 18.02
C LEU A 222 5.52 -43.89 17.70
N ARG A 223 6.56 -43.52 18.46
CA ARG A 223 7.90 -44.10 18.29
C ARG A 223 7.92 -45.61 18.55
N LYS A 224 7.24 -46.08 19.59
CA LYS A 224 7.09 -47.52 19.87
C LYS A 224 6.36 -48.24 18.73
N GLN A 225 5.30 -47.65 18.19
CA GLN A 225 4.59 -48.24 17.04
C GLN A 225 5.47 -48.32 15.78
N LEU A 226 6.38 -47.37 15.58
CA LEU A 226 7.33 -47.36 14.45
C LEU A 226 8.47 -48.39 14.58
N GLU A 227 8.73 -48.94 15.77
CA GLU A 227 9.73 -50.01 15.95
C GLU A 227 9.26 -51.34 15.33
N VAL A 228 7.95 -51.52 15.16
CA VAL A 228 7.38 -52.68 14.48
C VAL A 228 7.72 -52.63 12.99
N LYS A 229 8.51 -53.60 12.52
CA LYS A 229 8.91 -53.71 11.12
C LYS A 229 7.77 -54.30 10.29
N GLU A 230 7.18 -53.47 9.44
CA GLU A 230 6.22 -53.88 8.42
C GLU A 230 6.91 -53.99 7.06
N ALA A 231 6.40 -54.85 6.17
CA ALA A 231 6.91 -54.97 4.81
C ALA A 231 6.56 -53.71 3.98
N PRO A 232 7.40 -53.31 3.02
CA PRO A 232 7.09 -52.19 2.13
C PRO A 232 5.82 -52.44 1.31
N GLU A 233 5.08 -51.37 1.01
CA GLU A 233 3.83 -51.43 0.25
C GLU A 233 4.07 -51.81 -1.22
N TYR A 234 5.15 -51.30 -1.81
CA TYR A 234 5.49 -51.53 -3.21
C TYR A 234 6.77 -52.32 -3.38
N SER A 235 6.80 -53.20 -4.39
CA SER A 235 7.97 -53.96 -4.77
C SER A 235 8.99 -53.12 -5.54
N LYS A 236 10.22 -53.63 -5.67
CA LYS A 236 11.26 -53.01 -6.52
C LYS A 236 10.85 -52.95 -8.00
N GLU A 237 10.03 -53.90 -8.46
CA GLU A 237 9.54 -53.95 -9.84
C GLU A 237 8.56 -52.82 -10.12
N GLN A 238 7.61 -52.58 -9.20
CA GLN A 238 6.66 -51.47 -9.29
C GLN A 238 7.35 -50.10 -9.23
N LEU A 239 8.44 -49.99 -8.46
CA LEU A 239 9.29 -48.80 -8.46
C LEU A 239 9.95 -48.57 -9.83
N ASN A 240 10.50 -49.62 -10.45
CA ASN A 240 11.11 -49.54 -11.77
C ASN A 240 10.07 -49.19 -12.85
N GLU A 241 8.86 -49.72 -12.75
CA GLU A 241 7.75 -49.36 -13.64
C GLU A 241 7.40 -47.87 -13.50
N ALA A 242 7.31 -47.35 -12.27
CA ALA A 242 7.06 -45.93 -12.02
C ALA A 242 8.17 -45.03 -12.59
N ILE A 243 9.44 -45.44 -12.51
CA ILE A 243 10.58 -44.73 -13.12
C ILE A 243 10.42 -44.67 -14.65
N ASN A 244 10.06 -45.79 -15.27
CA ASN A 244 9.87 -45.85 -16.72
C ASN A 244 8.67 -45.00 -17.17
N ASN A 245 7.57 -45.04 -16.43
CA ASN A 245 6.39 -44.20 -16.69
C ASN A 245 6.72 -42.71 -16.54
N LEU A 246 7.52 -42.32 -15.54
CA LEU A 246 8.00 -40.95 -15.37
C LEU A 246 8.88 -40.50 -16.56
N LYS A 247 9.79 -41.35 -17.04
CA LYS A 247 10.63 -41.05 -18.20
C LYS A 247 9.78 -40.80 -19.45
N LYS A 248 8.84 -41.70 -19.75
CA LYS A 248 7.91 -41.55 -20.89
C LYS A 248 7.08 -40.27 -20.78
N ALA A 249 6.51 -40.00 -19.61
CA ALA A 249 5.73 -38.77 -19.39
C ALA A 249 6.58 -37.50 -19.54
N LYS A 250 7.86 -37.54 -19.14
CA LYS A 250 8.81 -36.43 -19.31
C LYS A 250 9.10 -36.18 -20.79
N GLU A 251 9.33 -37.21 -21.58
CA GLU A 251 9.58 -37.08 -23.02
C GLU A 251 8.39 -36.45 -23.74
N ILE A 252 7.17 -36.93 -23.47
CA ILE A 252 5.94 -36.37 -24.02
C ILE A 252 5.77 -34.90 -23.61
N TYR A 253 6.04 -34.56 -22.35
CA TYR A 253 5.99 -33.17 -21.88
C TYR A 253 7.00 -32.27 -22.58
N LEU A 254 8.24 -32.74 -22.79
CA LEU A 254 9.27 -31.95 -23.47
C LEU A 254 8.89 -31.64 -24.92
N ASP A 255 8.35 -32.62 -25.64
CA ASP A 255 7.84 -32.46 -27.01
C ASP A 255 6.63 -31.50 -27.05
N GLY A 256 5.65 -31.70 -26.17
CA GLY A 256 4.47 -30.83 -26.06
C GLY A 256 4.86 -29.39 -25.73
N ARG A 257 5.78 -29.19 -24.79
CA ARG A 257 6.32 -27.87 -24.42
C ARG A 257 7.01 -27.20 -25.60
N GLN A 258 7.81 -27.95 -26.38
CA GLN A 258 8.46 -27.40 -27.57
C GLN A 258 7.43 -26.92 -28.60
N LYS A 259 6.42 -27.74 -28.90
CA LYS A 259 5.33 -27.38 -29.82
C LYS A 259 4.58 -26.13 -29.36
N PHE A 260 4.25 -26.06 -28.07
CA PHE A 260 3.61 -24.90 -27.48
C PHE A 260 4.45 -23.63 -27.61
N LEU A 261 5.74 -23.69 -27.30
CA LEU A 261 6.63 -22.54 -27.40
C LEU A 261 6.78 -22.03 -28.84
N VAL A 262 6.83 -22.94 -29.82
CA VAL A 262 6.88 -22.57 -31.24
C VAL A 262 5.59 -21.86 -31.66
N ASP A 263 4.42 -22.42 -31.35
CA ASP A 263 3.12 -21.82 -31.64
C ASP A 263 2.97 -20.43 -31.00
N TYR A 264 3.36 -20.28 -29.72
CA TYR A 264 3.30 -18.99 -29.04
C TYR A 264 4.27 -17.96 -29.62
N LYS A 265 5.49 -18.38 -29.99
CA LYS A 265 6.44 -17.48 -30.65
C LYS A 265 5.90 -16.96 -31.98
N GLN A 266 5.22 -17.81 -32.74
CA GLN A 266 4.59 -17.41 -33.99
C GLN A 266 3.44 -16.43 -33.77
N LYS A 267 2.54 -16.70 -32.81
CA LYS A 267 1.47 -15.77 -32.42
C LYS A 267 2.00 -14.40 -32.00
N ILE A 268 3.08 -14.36 -31.23
CA ILE A 268 3.74 -13.11 -30.82
C ILE A 268 4.27 -12.36 -32.04
N ASN A 269 4.92 -13.06 -32.97
CA ASN A 269 5.44 -12.44 -34.19
C ASN A 269 4.32 -11.86 -35.10
N ASP A 270 3.22 -12.60 -35.23
CA ASP A 270 2.04 -12.14 -35.99
C ASP A 270 1.43 -10.89 -35.34
N LEU A 271 1.36 -10.85 -34.00
CA LEU A 271 0.91 -9.67 -33.26
C LEU A 271 1.85 -8.47 -33.45
N TYR A 272 3.18 -8.67 -33.41
CA TYR A 272 4.13 -7.58 -33.69
C TYR A 272 3.97 -7.01 -35.09
N THR A 273 3.72 -7.88 -36.07
CA THR A 273 3.49 -7.46 -37.46
C THR A 273 2.23 -6.61 -37.57
N LYS A 274 1.13 -7.04 -36.93
CA LYS A 274 -0.12 -6.26 -36.87
C LYS A 274 0.07 -4.92 -36.17
N ILE A 275 0.76 -4.88 -35.03
CA ILE A 275 1.05 -3.65 -34.29
C ILE A 275 1.84 -2.67 -35.17
N GLN A 276 2.81 -3.16 -35.94
CA GLN A 276 3.60 -2.30 -36.81
C GLN A 276 2.77 -1.73 -37.97
N ALA A 277 1.89 -2.52 -38.57
CA ALA A 277 0.98 -2.06 -39.60
C ALA A 277 0.04 -0.96 -39.09
N GLU A 278 -0.61 -1.19 -37.94
CA GLU A 278 -1.48 -0.20 -37.27
C GLU A 278 -0.72 1.07 -36.88
N LYS A 279 0.53 0.94 -36.42
CA LYS A 279 1.39 2.09 -36.09
C LYS A 279 1.70 2.93 -37.32
N ASN A 280 1.99 2.30 -38.47
CA ASN A 280 2.25 3.01 -39.71
C ASN A 280 1.00 3.77 -40.18
N GLN A 281 -0.18 3.14 -40.09
CA GLN A 281 -1.45 3.79 -40.40
C GLN A 281 -1.73 4.97 -39.47
N TYR A 282 -1.50 4.81 -38.16
CA TYR A 282 -1.61 5.90 -37.20
C TYR A 282 -0.70 7.09 -37.54
N LEU A 283 0.56 6.83 -37.89
CA LEU A 283 1.50 7.89 -38.26
C LEU A 283 1.05 8.64 -39.53
N SER A 284 0.48 7.93 -40.50
CA SER A 284 -0.11 8.54 -41.69
C SER A 284 -1.26 9.50 -41.31
N LEU A 285 -2.20 9.03 -40.49
CA LEU A 285 -3.34 9.84 -40.05
C LEU A 285 -2.92 11.07 -39.23
N VAL A 286 -1.86 10.97 -38.43
CA VAL A 286 -1.30 12.11 -37.70
C VAL A 286 -0.69 13.14 -38.66
N SER A 287 -0.07 12.69 -39.75
CA SER A 287 0.44 13.60 -40.80
C SER A 287 -0.71 14.39 -41.43
N ASP A 288 -1.77 13.70 -41.86
CA ASP A 288 -2.96 14.32 -42.46
C ASP A 288 -3.62 15.31 -41.48
N GLN A 289 -3.68 14.94 -40.19
CA GLN A 289 -4.19 15.81 -39.14
C GLN A 289 -3.36 17.09 -38.99
N ASN A 290 -2.03 16.98 -39.05
CA ASN A 290 -1.15 18.16 -38.95
C ASN A 290 -1.35 19.09 -40.14
N GLU A 291 -1.48 18.55 -41.36
CA GLU A 291 -1.79 19.35 -42.55
C GLU A 291 -3.11 20.10 -42.41
N CYS A 292 -4.17 19.42 -41.96
CA CYS A 292 -5.46 20.04 -41.67
C CYS A 292 -5.38 21.13 -40.59
N ASN A 293 -4.60 20.90 -39.52
CA ASN A 293 -4.42 21.86 -38.44
C ASN A 293 -3.72 23.15 -38.92
N GLU A 294 -2.70 23.02 -39.77
CA GLU A 294 -2.00 24.18 -40.34
C GLU A 294 -2.89 24.94 -41.33
N ALA A 295 -3.62 24.23 -42.19
CA ALA A 295 -4.61 24.84 -43.08
C ALA A 295 -5.69 25.60 -42.29
N TYR A 296 -6.19 25.01 -41.20
CA TYR A 296 -7.16 25.64 -40.30
C TYR A 296 -6.61 26.95 -39.70
N LYS A 297 -5.38 26.93 -39.15
CA LYS A 297 -4.75 28.14 -38.58
C LYS A 297 -4.64 29.26 -39.62
N LYS A 298 -4.20 28.90 -40.84
CA LYS A 298 -4.09 29.84 -41.96
C LYS A 298 -5.44 30.45 -42.33
N TYR A 299 -6.43 29.62 -42.63
CA TYR A 299 -7.75 30.10 -43.06
C TYR A 299 -8.50 30.88 -41.97
N ARG A 300 -8.31 30.51 -40.70
CA ARG A 300 -8.84 31.28 -39.56
C ARG A 300 -8.27 32.70 -39.56
N ALA A 301 -6.96 32.85 -39.72
CA ALA A 301 -6.33 34.17 -39.74
C ALA A 301 -6.80 35.00 -40.94
N GLU A 302 -6.85 34.40 -42.13
CA GLU A 302 -7.33 35.04 -43.36
C GLU A 302 -8.79 35.49 -43.24
N PHE A 303 -9.66 34.66 -42.65
CA PHE A 303 -11.08 34.96 -42.44
C PHE A 303 -11.30 36.22 -41.59
N PHE A 304 -10.57 36.37 -40.47
CA PHE A 304 -10.72 37.55 -39.62
C PHE A 304 -10.13 38.81 -40.27
N VAL A 305 -9.08 38.68 -41.09
CA VAL A 305 -8.56 39.80 -41.90
C VAL A 305 -9.59 40.22 -42.93
N TYR A 306 -10.19 39.26 -43.65
CA TYR A 306 -11.25 39.50 -44.63
C TYR A 306 -12.43 40.25 -44.01
N ILE A 307 -12.97 39.78 -42.88
CA ILE A 307 -14.08 40.44 -42.18
C ILE A 307 -13.72 41.87 -41.79
N LYS A 308 -12.53 42.09 -41.21
CA LYS A 308 -12.10 43.44 -40.81
C LYS A 308 -12.00 44.38 -42.02
N ASN A 309 -11.45 43.90 -43.13
CA ASN A 309 -11.29 44.69 -44.35
C ASN A 309 -12.65 45.05 -44.99
N GLU A 310 -13.60 44.12 -45.03
CA GLU A 310 -14.96 44.35 -45.52
C GLU A 310 -15.66 45.48 -44.73
N TYR A 311 -15.58 45.45 -43.41
CA TYR A 311 -16.16 46.50 -42.56
C TYR A 311 -15.39 47.81 -42.63
N PHE A 312 -14.05 47.76 -42.75
CA PHE A 312 -13.23 48.95 -42.97
C PHE A 312 -13.64 49.68 -44.24
N LEU A 313 -13.78 48.98 -45.37
CA LEU A 313 -14.23 49.58 -46.64
C LEU A 313 -15.63 50.23 -46.52
N LYS A 314 -16.56 49.59 -45.80
CA LYS A 314 -17.89 50.17 -45.53
C LYS A 314 -17.80 51.46 -44.72
N ILE A 315 -16.94 51.49 -43.70
CA ILE A 315 -16.72 52.66 -42.85
C ILE A 315 -16.04 53.78 -43.63
N SER A 316 -14.98 53.49 -44.40
CA SER A 316 -14.26 54.49 -45.20
C SER A 316 -15.17 55.19 -46.21
N LYS A 317 -16.07 54.45 -46.89
CA LYS A 317 -17.09 55.05 -47.78
C LYS A 317 -18.04 55.99 -47.04
N LEU A 318 -18.41 55.67 -45.80
CA LEU A 318 -19.24 56.54 -44.96
C LEU A 318 -18.46 57.78 -44.48
N GLU A 319 -17.17 57.65 -44.20
CA GLU A 319 -16.29 58.76 -43.80
C GLU A 319 -16.02 59.72 -44.96
N GLU A 320 -15.79 59.21 -46.17
CA GLU A 320 -15.65 60.03 -47.37
C GLU A 320 -16.92 60.84 -47.62
N ARG A 321 -18.09 60.20 -47.52
CA ARG A 321 -19.40 60.87 -47.64
C ARG A 321 -19.60 61.93 -46.56
N LYS A 322 -19.14 61.67 -45.33
CA LYS A 322 -19.14 62.65 -44.23
C LYS A 322 -18.26 63.85 -44.58
N ASN A 323 -17.04 63.63 -45.08
CA ASN A 323 -16.10 64.69 -45.43
C ASN A 323 -16.63 65.58 -46.56
N ASN A 324 -17.24 64.98 -47.58
CA ASN A 324 -17.88 65.72 -48.68
C ASN A 324 -19.03 66.61 -48.19
N LEU A 325 -19.87 66.10 -47.29
CA LEU A 325 -20.96 66.88 -46.68
C LEU A 325 -20.43 68.02 -45.78
N VAL A 326 -19.31 67.81 -45.08
CA VAL A 326 -18.65 68.86 -44.29
C VAL A 326 -18.09 69.96 -45.19
N ALA A 327 -17.49 69.60 -46.33
CA ALA A 327 -17.01 70.55 -47.32
C ALA A 327 -18.16 71.34 -47.97
N GLU A 328 -19.30 70.71 -48.23
CA GLU A 328 -20.50 71.36 -48.75
C GLU A 328 -21.11 72.35 -47.74
N LEU A 329 -21.09 72.00 -46.44
CA LEU A 329 -21.54 72.87 -45.36
C LEU A 329 -20.69 74.14 -45.22
N ARG A 330 -19.39 74.06 -45.52
CA ARG A 330 -18.48 75.22 -45.54
C ARG A 330 -18.76 76.17 -46.71
N LYS A 331 -19.27 75.66 -47.83
CA LYS A 331 -19.55 76.45 -49.04
C LYS A 331 -20.95 77.08 -49.05
N ASN A 332 -21.94 76.45 -48.40
CA ASN A 332 -23.34 76.88 -48.41
C ASN A 332 -23.96 76.89 -46.99
N PRO A 333 -23.78 77.97 -46.21
CA PRO A 333 -24.26 78.05 -44.82
C PRO A 333 -25.79 77.91 -44.69
N ASP A 334 -26.56 78.34 -45.70
CA ASP A 334 -28.03 78.37 -45.64
C ASP A 334 -28.69 76.98 -45.62
N LYS A 335 -27.98 75.91 -45.99
CA LYS A 335 -28.46 74.51 -45.94
C LYS A 335 -28.11 73.77 -44.63
N SER A 336 -27.66 74.51 -43.60
CA SER A 336 -27.11 74.01 -42.33
C SER A 336 -27.94 72.91 -41.66
N LYS A 337 -29.27 73.07 -41.55
CA LYS A 337 -30.12 72.15 -40.76
C LYS A 337 -30.23 70.75 -41.36
N LYS A 338 -30.39 70.67 -42.69
CA LYS A 338 -30.52 69.38 -43.43
C LYS A 338 -29.20 68.62 -43.47
N ILE A 339 -28.10 69.33 -43.69
CA ILE A 339 -26.76 68.73 -43.74
C ILE A 339 -26.32 68.25 -42.34
N LYS A 340 -26.61 68.99 -41.26
CA LYS A 340 -26.36 68.55 -39.87
C LYS A 340 -27.09 67.25 -39.53
N HIS A 341 -28.36 67.10 -39.94
CA HIS A 341 -29.12 65.87 -39.75
C HIS A 341 -28.50 64.68 -40.51
N SER A 342 -28.10 64.87 -41.76
CA SER A 342 -27.40 63.84 -42.56
C SER A 342 -26.06 63.42 -41.95
N LEU A 343 -25.29 64.37 -41.39
CA LEU A 343 -24.04 64.08 -40.68
C LEU A 343 -24.27 63.24 -39.42
N GLN A 344 -25.34 63.52 -38.68
CA GLN A 344 -25.72 62.74 -37.49
C GLN A 344 -26.12 61.31 -37.87
N GLN A 345 -26.88 61.13 -38.96
CA GLN A 345 -27.24 59.80 -39.48
C GLN A 345 -26.01 59.00 -39.93
N ILE A 346 -25.04 59.63 -40.60
CA ILE A 346 -23.80 58.96 -40.99
C ILE A 346 -22.98 58.53 -39.77
N LYS A 347 -22.90 59.38 -38.72
CA LYS A 347 -22.21 59.04 -37.47
C LYS A 347 -22.86 57.83 -36.78
N ILE A 348 -24.20 57.77 -36.75
CA ILE A 348 -24.95 56.62 -36.22
C ILE A 348 -24.63 55.35 -37.03
N LYS A 349 -24.63 55.43 -38.36
CA LYS A 349 -24.31 54.29 -39.23
C LYS A 349 -22.88 53.79 -39.05
N ILE A 350 -21.89 54.68 -38.91
CA ILE A 350 -20.49 54.29 -38.63
C ILE A 350 -20.41 53.53 -37.29
N ASN A 351 -21.02 54.08 -36.23
CA ASN A 351 -21.06 53.42 -34.93
C ASN A 351 -21.77 52.06 -34.97
N GLN A 352 -22.82 51.93 -35.79
CA GLN A 352 -23.53 50.67 -35.97
C GLN A 352 -22.65 49.63 -36.67
N GLN A 353 -21.97 50.00 -37.76
CA GLN A 353 -21.05 49.11 -38.47
C GLN A 353 -19.89 48.64 -37.57
N GLN A 354 -19.38 49.51 -36.70
CA GLN A 354 -18.35 49.13 -35.72
C GLN A 354 -18.87 48.14 -34.67
N LYS A 355 -20.07 48.38 -34.12
CA LYS A 355 -20.71 47.45 -33.17
C LYS A 355 -21.03 46.10 -33.80
N ASP A 356 -21.47 46.09 -35.06
CA ASP A 356 -21.77 44.86 -35.79
C ASP A 356 -20.49 44.04 -36.02
N LEU A 357 -19.38 44.69 -36.41
CA LEU A 357 -18.06 44.04 -36.53
C LEU A 357 -17.61 43.42 -35.20
N ASP A 358 -17.68 44.18 -34.11
CA ASP A 358 -17.28 43.70 -32.78
C ASP A 358 -18.12 42.50 -32.33
N ARG A 359 -19.44 42.56 -32.56
CA ARG A 359 -20.34 41.45 -32.25
C ARG A 359 -19.98 40.21 -33.05
N LEU A 360 -19.76 40.36 -34.36
CA LEU A 360 -19.48 39.26 -35.27
C LEU A 360 -18.15 38.58 -34.91
N ILE A 361 -17.10 39.37 -34.65
CA ILE A 361 -15.80 38.86 -34.18
C ILE A 361 -15.96 38.10 -32.86
N LYS A 362 -16.73 38.63 -31.89
CA LYS A 362 -16.96 37.97 -30.61
C LYS A 362 -17.69 36.63 -30.77
N THR A 363 -18.75 36.57 -31.58
CA THR A 363 -19.49 35.33 -31.82
C THR A 363 -18.59 34.26 -32.44
N TYR A 364 -17.89 34.58 -33.53
CA TYR A 364 -17.01 33.62 -34.19
C TYR A 364 -15.85 33.16 -33.29
N ASN A 365 -15.24 34.06 -32.52
CA ASN A 365 -14.21 33.67 -31.56
C ASN A 365 -14.78 32.74 -30.48
N SER A 366 -15.97 33.03 -29.96
CA SER A 366 -16.62 32.17 -28.96
C SER A 366 -16.85 30.75 -29.49
N ASP A 367 -17.40 30.63 -30.70
CA ASP A 367 -17.69 29.33 -31.32
C ASP A 367 -16.40 28.54 -31.62
N ILE A 368 -15.38 29.24 -32.11
CA ILE A 368 -14.05 28.65 -32.36
C ILE A 368 -13.41 28.18 -31.05
N THR A 369 -13.40 29.02 -30.01
CA THR A 369 -12.78 28.68 -28.72
C THR A 369 -13.43 27.46 -28.09
N LEU A 370 -14.76 27.33 -28.16
CA LEU A 370 -15.47 26.16 -27.65
C LEU A 370 -15.03 24.85 -28.35
N LYS A 371 -14.81 24.90 -29.67
CA LYS A 371 -14.28 23.76 -30.43
C LYS A 371 -12.82 23.46 -30.10
N GLU A 372 -11.98 24.49 -29.99
CA GLU A 372 -10.57 24.35 -29.59
C GLU A 372 -10.44 23.72 -28.19
N ASP A 373 -11.27 24.14 -27.24
CA ASP A 373 -11.25 23.64 -25.86
C ASP A 373 -11.72 22.17 -25.78
N THR A 374 -12.66 21.77 -26.63
CA THR A 374 -13.06 20.36 -26.77
C THR A 374 -11.89 19.51 -27.27
N LEU A 375 -11.15 19.98 -28.28
CA LEU A 375 -9.96 19.29 -28.81
C LEU A 375 -8.82 19.21 -27.78
N LYS A 376 -8.60 20.28 -27.01
CA LYS A 376 -7.64 20.29 -25.90
C LYS A 376 -8.01 19.24 -24.84
N SER A 377 -9.28 19.19 -24.45
CA SER A 377 -9.77 18.23 -23.46
C SER A 377 -9.55 16.78 -23.90
N PHE A 378 -9.86 16.47 -25.16
CA PHE A 378 -9.58 15.15 -25.75
C PHE A 378 -8.08 14.80 -25.74
N ASN A 379 -7.21 15.76 -26.09
CA ASN A 379 -5.76 15.54 -26.06
C ASN A 379 -5.24 15.25 -24.64
N ILE A 380 -5.76 15.96 -23.63
CA ILE A 380 -5.42 15.75 -22.23
C ILE A 380 -5.83 14.33 -21.80
N GLU A 381 -7.07 13.93 -22.08
CA GLU A 381 -7.59 12.61 -21.72
C GLU A 381 -6.82 11.47 -22.40
N ARG A 382 -6.51 11.62 -23.70
CA ARG A 382 -5.66 10.68 -24.44
C ARG A 382 -4.27 10.55 -23.80
N ASN A 383 -3.67 11.64 -23.32
CA ASN A 383 -2.36 11.61 -22.68
C ASN A 383 -2.39 10.85 -21.35
N TYR A 384 -3.42 11.04 -20.53
CA TYR A 384 -3.60 10.28 -19.30
C TYR A 384 -3.79 8.79 -19.59
N LEU A 385 -4.64 8.45 -20.55
CA LEU A 385 -4.91 7.06 -20.90
C LEU A 385 -3.65 6.36 -21.45
N ASN A 386 -2.86 7.04 -22.29
CA ASN A 386 -1.57 6.51 -22.75
C ASN A 386 -0.57 6.28 -21.60
N LYS A 387 -0.58 7.17 -20.59
CA LYS A 387 0.24 6.99 -19.39
C LYS A 387 -0.23 5.76 -18.60
N ASP A 388 -1.53 5.56 -18.46
CA ASP A 388 -2.09 4.42 -17.74
C ASP A 388 -1.80 3.10 -18.46
N ILE A 389 -1.97 3.04 -19.80
CA ILE A 389 -1.59 1.88 -20.61
C ILE A 389 -0.10 1.58 -20.45
N LYS A 390 0.78 2.59 -20.52
CA LYS A 390 2.22 2.40 -20.33
C LYS A 390 2.56 1.85 -18.95
N ASN A 391 1.78 2.19 -17.92
CA ASN A 391 1.99 1.76 -16.55
C ASN A 391 1.17 0.52 -16.17
N ILE A 392 0.47 -0.12 -17.11
CA ILE A 392 -0.37 -1.27 -16.82
C ILE A 392 0.44 -2.42 -16.22
N TYR A 393 1.72 -2.57 -16.59
CA TYR A 393 2.63 -3.57 -16.00
C TYR A 393 2.74 -3.45 -14.47
N VAL A 394 2.66 -2.22 -13.93
CA VAL A 394 2.70 -1.95 -12.48
C VAL A 394 1.46 -2.54 -11.81
N LEU A 395 0.29 -2.35 -12.42
CA LEU A 395 -0.98 -2.94 -11.95
C LEU A 395 -0.97 -4.46 -12.04
N LEU A 396 -0.28 -5.02 -13.05
CA LEU A 396 -0.15 -6.46 -13.26
C LEU A 396 0.98 -7.10 -12.43
N GLY A 397 1.74 -6.31 -11.66
CA GLY A 397 2.84 -6.78 -10.81
C GLY A 397 4.03 -7.36 -11.58
N VAL A 398 4.24 -6.95 -12.82
CA VAL A 398 5.33 -7.41 -13.70
C VAL A 398 6.50 -6.41 -13.60
N ASP A 399 7.71 -6.87 -13.29
CA ASP A 399 8.90 -6.00 -13.25
C ASP A 399 9.38 -5.66 -14.68
N HIS A 400 9.73 -4.41 -14.94
CA HIS A 400 10.07 -3.89 -16.28
C HIS A 400 11.41 -4.46 -16.83
N LYS A 401 12.18 -5.18 -15.99
CA LYS A 401 13.48 -5.77 -16.30
C LYS A 401 13.44 -7.20 -16.86
N TRP A 402 12.26 -7.77 -17.10
CA TRP A 402 12.12 -9.13 -17.62
C TRP A 402 12.23 -9.22 -19.14
#